data_AF-A0A090VS25-F1
#
_entry.id   AF-A0A090VS25-F1
#
_cell.length_a   1.000
_cell.length_b   1.000
_cell.length_c   1.000
_cell.angle_alpha   90.00
_cell.angle_beta   90.00
_cell.angle_gamma   90.00
#
_symmetry.space_group_name_H-M   'P 1'
#
loop_
_entity.id
_entity.type
_entity.pdbx_description
1 polymer ?
#
loop_
_entity_poly.entity_id
_entity_poly.type
_entity_poly.pdbx_seq_one_letter_code
_entity_poly.pdbx_strand_id
1 'polypeptide(L)'
;MVACMFLTAASELGTTQRIESLLKESVAKPLLVLAFINGIMALGRLFAGQVVHKLSPSGMLLYSAIFTFIGLWLLTVTSGGMTFVAAAVFAVGVTFFWPTMLGFVAEYLPETGALGLSIMGGAGMFSVSIVLPVMGNLMDNASAAEALRTMSILPAILIVAFFGLHMYMKKRQKTFEV
;
A
#
# COMPACT_ATOMS: atom_id res chain seq x y z
N MET A 1 8.15 12.58 1.11
CA MET A 1 6.82 11.93 1.23
C MET A 1 6.13 11.72 -0.10
N VAL A 2 6.16 12.69 -1.03
CA VAL A 2 5.58 12.50 -2.37
C VAL A 2 6.07 11.23 -3.05
N ALA A 3 7.40 11.00 -3.11
CA ALA A 3 7.95 9.76 -3.68
C ALA A 3 7.46 8.48 -2.99
N CYS A 4 7.28 8.50 -1.66
CA CYS A 4 6.67 7.38 -0.94
C CYS A 4 5.21 7.19 -1.32
N MET A 5 4.46 8.28 -1.54
CA MET A 5 3.07 8.24 -2.00
C MET A 5 2.96 7.62 -3.40
N PHE A 6 3.90 7.94 -4.29
CA PHE A 6 4.00 7.28 -5.60
C PHE A 6 4.17 5.76 -5.43
N LEU A 7 5.17 5.33 -4.66
CA LEU A 7 5.44 3.91 -4.46
C LEU A 7 4.28 3.17 -3.74
N THR A 8 3.62 3.81 -2.76
CA THR A 8 2.47 3.19 -2.07
C THR A 8 1.27 3.08 -3.01
N ALA A 9 0.97 4.12 -3.78
CA ALA A 9 -0.13 4.11 -4.74
C ALA A 9 0.12 3.09 -5.86
N ALA A 10 1.37 2.98 -6.34
CA ALA A 10 1.79 1.95 -7.28
C ALA A 10 1.52 0.53 -6.72
N SER A 11 1.93 0.30 -5.47
CA SER A 11 1.81 -1.02 -4.82
C SER A 11 0.37 -1.42 -4.51
N GLU A 12 -0.44 -0.47 -4.04
CA GLU A 12 -1.86 -0.71 -3.70
C GLU A 12 -2.74 -0.72 -4.94
N LEU A 13 -2.82 0.41 -5.65
CA LEU A 13 -3.79 0.61 -6.73
C LEU A 13 -3.36 -0.13 -8.01
N GLY A 14 -2.05 -0.22 -8.29
CA GLY A 14 -1.56 -1.02 -9.42
C GLY A 14 -1.94 -2.50 -9.26
N THR A 15 -1.62 -3.08 -8.11
CA THR A 15 -1.93 -4.49 -7.83
C THR A 15 -3.43 -4.74 -7.75
N THR A 16 -4.20 -3.92 -7.01
CA THR A 16 -5.65 -4.13 -6.85
C THR A 16 -6.40 -4.03 -8.18
N GLN A 17 -6.02 -3.11 -9.07
CA GLN A 17 -6.69 -2.99 -10.37
C GLN A 17 -6.35 -4.13 -11.34
N ARG A 18 -5.20 -4.79 -11.17
CA ARG A 18 -4.77 -5.92 -11.99
C ARG A 18 -5.02 -7.29 -11.34
N ILE A 19 -5.54 -7.33 -10.11
CA ILE A 19 -5.65 -8.56 -9.32
C ILE A 19 -6.50 -9.63 -10.00
N GLU A 20 -7.55 -9.23 -10.72
CA GLU A 20 -8.41 -10.17 -11.46
C GLU A 20 -7.64 -10.88 -12.57
N SER A 21 -6.75 -10.16 -13.26
CA SER A 21 -5.92 -10.70 -14.32
C SER A 21 -4.76 -11.54 -13.74
N LEU A 22 -4.19 -11.11 -12.60
CA LEU A 22 -3.11 -11.82 -11.91
C LEU A 22 -3.57 -13.15 -11.29
N LEU A 23 -4.83 -13.25 -10.88
CA LEU A 23 -5.39 -14.43 -10.22
C LEU A 23 -6.27 -15.29 -11.13
N LYS A 24 -6.37 -14.95 -12.42
CA LYS A 24 -7.25 -15.63 -13.38
C LYS A 24 -6.99 -17.13 -13.51
N GLU A 25 -5.72 -17.54 -13.38
CA GLU A 25 -5.31 -18.94 -13.44
C GLU A 25 -5.30 -19.62 -12.06
N SER A 26 -5.18 -18.84 -10.99
CA SER A 26 -5.01 -19.34 -9.62
C SER A 26 -6.34 -19.57 -8.88
N VAL A 27 -7.43 -18.90 -9.30
CA VAL A 27 -8.74 -18.94 -8.62
C VAL A 27 -9.87 -18.95 -9.65
N ALA A 28 -10.87 -19.82 -9.44
CA ALA A 28 -12.02 -19.95 -10.35
C ALA A 28 -12.90 -18.68 -10.46
N LYS A 29 -12.85 -17.79 -9.45
CA LYS A 29 -13.61 -16.53 -9.39
C LYS A 29 -12.76 -15.37 -8.83
N PRO A 30 -11.84 -14.79 -9.61
CA PRO A 30 -10.96 -13.70 -9.18
C PRO A 30 -11.70 -12.45 -8.68
N LEU A 31 -12.88 -12.16 -9.25
CA LEU A 31 -13.74 -11.05 -8.84
C LEU A 31 -14.15 -11.13 -7.35
N LEU A 32 -14.33 -12.34 -6.81
CA LEU A 32 -14.64 -12.51 -5.38
C LEU A 32 -13.45 -12.12 -4.50
N VAL A 33 -12.23 -12.34 -4.96
CA VAL A 33 -11.01 -11.91 -4.24
C VAL A 33 -10.92 -10.38 -4.24
N LEU A 34 -11.19 -9.73 -5.38
CA LEU A 34 -11.23 -8.26 -5.45
C LEU A 34 -12.30 -7.68 -4.53
N ALA A 35 -13.52 -8.24 -4.54
CA ALA A 35 -14.60 -7.83 -3.65
C ALA A 35 -14.22 -8.02 -2.16
N PHE A 36 -13.53 -9.12 -1.85
CA PHE A 36 -13.07 -9.42 -0.50
C PHE A 36 -11.99 -8.44 -0.02
N ILE A 37 -11.00 -8.12 -0.87
CA ILE A 37 -9.96 -7.12 -0.56
C ILE A 37 -10.62 -5.76 -0.28
N ASN A 38 -11.52 -5.31 -1.18
CA ASN A 38 -12.23 -4.05 -0.99
C ASN A 38 -13.13 -4.05 0.27
N GLY A 39 -13.76 -5.18 0.59
CA GLY A 39 -14.53 -5.33 1.82
C GLY A 39 -13.68 -5.17 3.07
N ILE A 40 -12.51 -5.82 3.12
CA ILE A 40 -11.55 -5.67 4.23
C ILE A 40 -11.03 -4.23 4.29
N MET A 41 -10.70 -3.62 3.15
CA MET A 41 -10.24 -2.22 3.11
C MET A 41 -11.31 -1.25 3.61
N ALA A 42 -12.58 -1.45 3.23
CA ALA A 42 -13.68 -0.64 3.71
C ALA A 42 -13.85 -0.76 5.23
N LEU A 43 -13.88 -1.99 5.75
CA LEU A 43 -13.96 -2.22 7.20
C LEU A 43 -12.76 -1.63 7.93
N GLY A 44 -11.54 -1.90 7.46
CA GLY A 44 -10.33 -1.40 8.09
C GLY A 44 -10.23 0.12 8.05
N ARG A 45 -10.74 0.79 6.99
CA ARG A 45 -10.83 2.26 6.93
C ARG A 45 -11.89 2.83 7.89
N LEU A 46 -12.99 2.13 8.15
CA LEU A 46 -13.95 2.52 9.20
C LEU A 46 -13.31 2.48 10.60
N PHE A 47 -12.46 1.48 10.86
CA PHE A 47 -11.71 1.38 12.12
C PHE A 47 -10.44 2.22 12.15
N ALA A 48 -9.96 2.74 11.01
CA ALA A 48 -8.69 3.45 10.90
C ALA A 48 -8.61 4.67 11.81
N GLY A 49 -9.72 5.39 12.04
CA GLY A 49 -9.76 6.51 12.99
C GLY A 49 -9.36 6.12 14.41
N GLN A 50 -9.82 4.96 14.90
CA GLN A 50 -9.49 4.46 16.24
C GLN A 50 -8.02 3.98 16.34
N VAL A 51 -7.46 3.44 15.25
CA VAL A 51 -6.08 2.92 15.22
C VAL A 51 -5.07 4.06 15.09
N VAL A 52 -5.36 5.10 14.30
CA VAL A 52 -4.48 6.27 14.10
C VAL A 52 -4.29 7.08 15.39
N HIS A 53 -5.29 7.12 16.28
CA HIS A 53 -5.15 7.81 17.56
C HIS A 53 -4.24 7.09 18.57
N LYS A 54 -3.94 5.79 18.36
CA LYS A 54 -3.09 5.00 19.26
C LYS A 54 -1.69 4.72 18.72
N LEU A 55 -1.48 4.79 17.40
CA LEU A 55 -0.19 4.60 16.75
C LEU A 55 0.24 5.86 16.01
N SER A 56 1.52 6.22 16.14
CA SER A 56 2.08 7.32 15.34
C SER A 56 1.96 7.00 13.84
N PRO A 57 1.66 8.01 12.99
CA PRO A 57 1.47 7.79 11.55
C PRO A 57 2.64 7.06 10.88
N SER A 58 3.89 7.33 11.29
CA SER A 58 5.06 6.61 10.77
C SER A 58 5.14 5.14 11.16
N GLY A 59 4.71 4.78 12.38
CA GLY A 59 4.65 3.39 12.82
C GLY A 59 3.64 2.58 12.02
N MET A 60 2.48 3.20 11.73
CA MET A 60 1.44 2.57 10.91
C MET A 60 1.87 2.39 9.46
N LEU A 61 2.57 3.36 8.86
CA LEU A 61 3.13 3.21 7.50
C LEU A 61 4.14 2.07 7.39
N LEU A 62 5.00 1.92 8.40
CA LEU A 62 5.97 0.81 8.46
C LEU A 62 5.26 -0.55 8.58
N TYR A 63 4.27 -0.66 9.46
CA TYR A 63 3.47 -1.88 9.61
C TYR A 63 2.77 -2.24 8.29
N SER A 64 2.13 -1.27 7.64
CA SER A 64 1.48 -1.44 6.34
C SER A 64 2.43 -1.89 5.24
N ALA A 65 3.65 -1.36 5.18
CA ALA A 65 4.65 -1.77 4.19
C ALA A 65 5.11 -3.22 4.39
N ILE A 66 5.31 -3.65 5.63
CA ILE A 66 5.67 -5.03 5.96
C ILE A 66 4.54 -5.98 5.56
N PHE A 67 3.30 -5.69 5.97
CA PHE A 67 2.15 -6.54 5.65
C PHE A 67 1.84 -6.59 4.16
N THR A 68 2.01 -5.47 3.45
CA THR A 68 1.84 -5.43 1.99
C THR A 68 2.89 -6.29 1.30
N PHE A 69 4.16 -6.20 1.71
CA PHE A 69 5.22 -7.03 1.17
C PHE A 69 4.94 -8.53 1.38
N ILE A 70 4.59 -8.92 2.61
CA ILE A 70 4.24 -10.30 2.95
C ILE A 70 3.01 -10.77 2.17
N GLY A 71 1.99 -9.92 2.03
CA GLY A 71 0.78 -10.23 1.28
C GLY A 71 1.04 -10.47 -0.21
N LEU A 72 1.82 -9.61 -0.87
CA LEU A 72 2.23 -9.81 -2.26
C LEU A 72 3.07 -11.07 -2.43
N TRP A 73 3.99 -11.33 -1.51
CA TRP A 73 4.80 -12.54 -1.54
C TRP A 73 3.93 -13.80 -1.40
N LEU A 74 2.98 -13.80 -0.46
CA LEU A 74 2.03 -14.89 -0.28
C LEU A 74 1.18 -15.12 -1.53
N LEU A 75 0.69 -14.05 -2.17
CA LEU A 75 -0.05 -14.16 -3.43
C LEU A 75 0.76 -14.81 -4.56
N THR A 76 2.09 -14.75 -4.49
CA THR A 76 2.99 -15.38 -5.48
C THR A 76 3.09 -16.91 -5.29
N VAL A 77 2.87 -17.41 -4.07
CA VAL A 77 3.06 -18.84 -3.72
C VAL A 77 1.76 -19.59 -3.45
N THR A 78 0.68 -18.90 -3.10
CA THR A 78 -0.62 -19.52 -2.77
C THR A 78 -1.54 -19.65 -3.99
N SER A 79 -2.21 -20.78 -4.12
CA SER A 79 -3.26 -21.03 -5.12
C SER A 79 -4.57 -21.50 -4.48
N GLY A 80 -5.69 -21.34 -5.18
CA GLY A 80 -7.01 -21.79 -4.73
C GLY A 80 -7.54 -21.04 -3.51
N GLY A 81 -8.09 -21.77 -2.53
CA GLY A 81 -8.70 -21.17 -1.34
C GLY A 81 -7.71 -20.40 -0.45
N MET A 82 -6.43 -20.76 -0.47
CA MET A 82 -5.38 -20.09 0.31
C MET A 82 -5.07 -18.67 -0.21
N THR A 83 -5.41 -18.38 -1.47
CA THR A 83 -5.30 -17.03 -2.04
C THR A 83 -6.17 -16.02 -1.30
N PHE A 84 -7.32 -16.42 -0.73
CA PHE A 84 -8.15 -15.52 0.08
C PHE A 84 -7.44 -15.07 1.36
N VAL A 85 -6.67 -15.97 1.99
CA VAL A 85 -5.89 -15.62 3.18
C VAL A 85 -4.74 -14.67 2.80
N ALA A 86 -4.03 -14.96 1.71
CA ALA A 86 -3.00 -14.06 1.19
C ALA A 86 -3.57 -12.67 0.83
N ALA A 87 -4.74 -12.65 0.19
CA ALA A 87 -5.47 -11.43 -0.13
C ALA A 87 -5.93 -10.65 1.11
N ALA A 88 -6.32 -11.33 2.19
CA ALA A 88 -6.62 -10.68 3.46
C ALA A 88 -5.39 -9.97 4.06
N VAL A 89 -4.25 -10.66 4.09
CA VAL A 89 -2.99 -10.08 4.60
C VAL A 89 -2.58 -8.88 3.77
N PHE A 90 -2.67 -8.99 2.44
CA PHE A 90 -2.42 -7.88 1.52
C PHE A 90 -3.39 -6.72 1.77
N ALA A 91 -4.69 -6.99 1.86
CA ALA A 91 -5.72 -5.97 2.11
C ALA A 91 -5.46 -5.21 3.40
N VAL A 92 -5.17 -5.90 4.51
CA VAL A 92 -4.83 -5.27 5.80
C VAL A 92 -3.59 -4.39 5.68
N GLY A 93 -2.57 -4.83 4.92
CA GLY A 93 -1.37 -4.04 4.66
C GLY A 93 -1.67 -2.72 3.95
N VAL A 94 -2.37 -2.78 2.81
CA VAL A 94 -2.61 -1.60 1.96
C VAL A 94 -3.67 -0.64 2.52
N THR A 95 -4.56 -1.13 3.38
CA THR A 95 -5.71 -0.35 3.91
C THR A 95 -5.30 1.01 4.48
N PHE A 96 -4.16 1.07 5.17
CA PHE A 96 -3.72 2.28 5.88
C PHE A 96 -2.74 3.16 5.10
N PHE A 97 -2.31 2.80 3.88
CA PHE A 97 -1.34 3.62 3.16
C PHE A 97 -1.87 5.03 2.86
N TRP A 98 -3.00 5.13 2.17
CA TRP A 98 -3.59 6.41 1.81
C TRP A 98 -4.01 7.29 3.00
N PRO A 99 -4.84 6.80 3.94
CA PRO A 99 -5.30 7.65 5.04
C PRO A 99 -4.14 8.10 5.94
N THR A 100 -3.15 7.24 6.18
CA THR A 100 -2.02 7.58 7.04
C THR A 100 -1.02 8.50 6.33
N MET A 101 -0.82 8.38 5.01
CA MET A 101 0.00 9.34 4.26
C MET A 101 -0.64 10.73 4.22
N LEU A 102 -1.95 10.82 3.99
CA LEU A 102 -2.66 12.10 4.01
C LEU A 102 -2.71 12.70 5.42
N GLY A 103 -2.96 11.88 6.44
CA GLY A 103 -2.89 12.28 7.85
C GLY A 103 -1.50 12.77 8.24
N PHE A 104 -0.44 12.10 7.78
CA PHE A 104 0.94 12.52 8.02
C PHE A 104 1.23 13.92 7.45
N VAL A 105 0.79 14.21 6.22
CA VAL A 105 0.98 15.54 5.63
C VAL A 105 0.16 16.60 6.38
N ALA A 106 -1.08 16.28 6.76
CA ALA A 106 -1.93 17.20 7.54
C ALA A 106 -1.33 17.53 8.91
N GLU A 107 -0.72 16.57 9.59
CA GLU A 107 -0.21 16.73 10.96
C GLU A 107 1.22 17.30 10.99
N TYR A 108 2.12 16.82 10.12
CA TYR A 108 3.53 17.19 10.16
C TYR A 108 3.93 18.29 9.18
N LEU A 109 3.12 18.56 8.15
CA LEU A 109 3.32 19.64 7.18
C LEU A 109 2.06 20.55 7.07
N PRO A 110 1.54 21.10 8.19
CA PRO A 110 0.33 21.92 8.18
C PRO A 110 0.47 23.19 7.33
N GLU A 111 1.69 23.71 7.18
CA GLU A 111 1.99 24.89 6.34
C GLU A 111 1.67 24.66 4.85
N THR A 112 1.68 23.42 4.40
CA THR A 112 1.31 23.08 3.02
C THR A 112 -0.21 23.05 2.79
N GLY A 113 -0.99 22.98 3.87
CA GLY A 113 -2.45 23.07 3.88
C GLY A 113 -3.14 22.22 2.80
N ALA A 114 -4.15 22.81 2.16
CA ALA A 114 -4.91 22.16 1.09
C ALA A 114 -4.04 21.77 -0.12
N LEU A 115 -3.01 22.58 -0.43
CA LEU A 115 -2.11 22.31 -1.56
C LEU A 115 -1.31 21.03 -1.35
N GLY A 116 -0.76 20.81 -0.14
CA GLY A 116 -0.01 19.59 0.18
C GLY A 116 -0.87 18.32 0.07
N LEU A 117 -2.12 18.40 0.53
CA LEU A 117 -3.08 17.30 0.42
C LEU A 117 -3.47 17.01 -1.03
N SER A 118 -3.77 18.06 -1.81
CA SER A 118 -4.08 17.92 -3.24
C SER A 118 -2.91 17.34 -4.04
N ILE A 119 -1.67 17.74 -3.74
CA ILE A 119 -0.48 17.18 -4.39
C ILE A 119 -0.31 15.71 -4.00
N MET A 120 -0.63 15.28 -2.77
CA MET A 120 -0.48 13.85 -2.39
C MET A 120 -1.53 12.99 -3.08
N GLY A 121 -2.79 13.42 -3.08
CA GLY A 121 -3.84 12.71 -3.82
C GLY A 121 -3.52 12.64 -5.32
N GLY A 122 -3.12 13.77 -5.90
CA GLY A 122 -2.74 13.86 -7.31
C GLY A 122 -1.52 13.02 -7.67
N ALA A 123 -0.46 13.08 -6.86
CA ALA A 123 0.75 12.27 -7.02
C ALA A 123 0.45 10.78 -6.95
N GLY A 124 -0.40 10.35 -6.02
CA GLY A 124 -0.84 8.96 -5.91
C GLY A 124 -1.55 8.51 -7.19
N MET A 125 -2.54 9.27 -7.66
CA MET A 125 -3.30 8.93 -8.87
C MET A 125 -2.44 8.99 -10.15
N PHE A 126 -1.52 9.95 -10.23
CA PHE A 126 -0.56 10.04 -11.32
C PHE A 126 0.44 8.86 -11.32
N SER A 127 0.83 8.36 -10.15
CA SER A 127 1.64 7.15 -10.09
C SER A 127 0.94 5.94 -10.71
N VAL A 128 -0.37 5.83 -10.49
CA VAL A 128 -1.17 4.72 -11.02
C VAL A 128 -1.25 4.76 -12.54
N SER A 129 -1.38 5.95 -13.14
CA SER A 129 -1.44 6.08 -14.60
C SER A 129 -0.16 5.61 -15.29
N ILE A 130 0.99 5.68 -14.62
CA ILE A 130 2.28 5.15 -15.12
C ILE A 130 2.41 3.66 -14.85
N VAL A 131 1.99 3.19 -13.67
CA VAL A 131 2.20 1.81 -13.23
C VAL A 131 1.28 0.83 -13.96
N LEU A 132 0.04 1.23 -14.28
CA LEU A 132 -0.91 0.33 -14.97
C LEU A 132 -0.46 -0.09 -16.38
N PRO A 133 0.09 0.79 -17.24
CA PRO A 133 0.72 0.39 -18.50
C PRO A 133 1.94 -0.51 -18.29
N VAL A 134 2.82 -0.18 -17.35
CA VAL A 134 4.03 -0.97 -17.04
C VAL A 134 3.65 -2.37 -16.56
N MET A 135 2.65 -2.48 -15.69
CA MET A 135 2.09 -3.77 -15.27
C MET A 135 1.45 -4.52 -16.42
N GLY A 136 0.73 -3.85 -17.31
CA GLY A 136 0.18 -4.49 -18.50
C GLY A 136 1.28 -5.11 -19.36
N ASN A 137 2.32 -4.34 -19.65
CA ASN A 137 3.47 -4.80 -20.42
C ASN A 137 4.22 -5.97 -19.74
N LEU A 138 4.37 -5.92 -18.40
CA LEU A 138 4.94 -7.03 -17.62
C LEU A 138 4.08 -8.28 -17.69
N MET A 139 2.76 -8.16 -17.63
CA MET A 139 1.85 -9.30 -17.72
C MET A 139 1.76 -9.89 -19.14
N ASP A 140 1.98 -9.07 -20.16
CA ASP A 140 2.00 -9.52 -21.56
C ASP A 140 3.31 -10.26 -21.91
N ASN A 141 4.42 -9.94 -21.24
CA ASN A 141 5.75 -10.48 -21.52
C ASN A 141 6.30 -11.47 -20.47
N ALA A 142 5.68 -11.56 -19.29
CA ALA A 142 6.15 -12.37 -18.15
C ALA A 142 4.99 -13.05 -17.42
N SER A 143 5.32 -14.00 -16.53
CA SER A 143 4.31 -14.71 -15.74
C SER A 143 3.64 -13.82 -14.69
N ALA A 144 2.39 -14.14 -14.30
CA ALA A 144 1.69 -13.42 -13.22
C ALA A 144 2.48 -13.40 -11.90
N ALA A 145 3.25 -14.47 -11.63
CA ALA A 145 4.13 -14.55 -10.48
C ALA A 145 5.32 -13.56 -10.57
N GLU A 146 5.92 -13.37 -11.74
CA GLU A 146 6.99 -12.37 -11.94
C GLU A 146 6.46 -10.95 -11.84
N ALA A 147 5.26 -10.68 -12.35
CA ALA A 147 4.60 -9.40 -12.19
C ALA A 147 4.39 -9.08 -10.69
N LEU A 148 3.88 -10.04 -9.91
CA LEU A 148 3.73 -9.90 -8.45
C LEU A 148 5.07 -9.71 -7.73
N ARG A 149 6.12 -10.45 -8.11
CA ARG A 149 7.48 -10.27 -7.55
C ARG A 149 8.03 -8.89 -7.82
N THR A 150 7.85 -8.38 -9.05
CA THR A 150 8.28 -7.04 -9.44
C THR A 150 7.53 -5.98 -8.62
N MET A 151 6.23 -6.16 -8.43
CA MET A 151 5.42 -5.27 -7.58
C MET A 151 5.80 -5.37 -6.10
N SER A 152 6.31 -6.51 -5.62
CA SER A 152 6.78 -6.72 -4.25
C SER A 152 8.05 -5.91 -3.92
N ILE A 153 8.83 -5.51 -4.93
CA ILE A 153 10.01 -4.66 -4.74
C ILE A 153 9.59 -3.27 -4.24
N LEU A 154 8.45 -2.76 -4.69
CA LEU A 154 7.95 -1.44 -4.29
C LEU A 154 7.70 -1.32 -2.77
N PRO A 155 6.93 -2.22 -2.12
CA PRO A 155 6.80 -2.20 -0.67
C PRO A 155 8.10 -2.56 0.05
N ALA A 156 9.02 -3.33 -0.54
CA ALA A 156 10.35 -3.55 0.05
C ALA A 156 11.14 -2.25 0.18
N ILE A 157 11.13 -1.40 -0.86
CA ILE A 157 11.73 -0.06 -0.81
C ILE A 157 11.02 0.80 0.23
N LEU A 158 9.68 0.72 0.30
CA LEU A 158 8.90 1.45 1.29
C LEU A 158 9.20 1.03 2.72
N ILE A 159 9.49 -0.25 3.00
CA ILE A 159 9.92 -0.70 4.33
C ILE A 159 11.17 0.08 4.75
N VAL A 160 12.17 0.19 3.88
CA VAL A 160 13.40 0.95 4.17
C VAL A 160 13.11 2.44 4.35
N ALA A 161 12.30 3.02 3.46
CA ALA A 161 11.95 4.43 3.51
C ALA A 161 11.17 4.80 4.79
N PHE A 162 10.17 3.99 5.17
CA PHE A 162 9.37 4.21 6.37
C PHE A 162 10.12 3.86 7.65
N PHE A 163 11.03 2.89 7.61
CA PHE A 163 11.93 2.63 8.74
C PHE A 163 12.84 3.84 9.00
N GLY A 164 13.44 4.41 7.95
CA GLY A 164 14.20 5.65 8.03
C GLY A 164 13.36 6.84 8.53
N LEU A 165 12.12 6.97 8.03
CA LEU A 165 11.17 7.99 8.48
C LEU A 165 10.82 7.82 9.97
N HIS A 166 10.54 6.60 10.42
CA HIS A 166 10.21 6.30 11.80
C HIS A 166 11.37 6.66 12.74
N MET A 167 12.60 6.30 12.37
CA MET A 167 13.79 6.70 13.12
C MET A 167 13.99 8.23 13.16
N TYR A 168 13.80 8.90 12.01
CA TYR A 168 13.94 10.35 11.91
C TYR A 168 12.93 11.09 12.78
N MET A 169 11.67 10.66 12.77
CA MET A 169 10.62 11.26 13.59
C MET A 169 10.81 11.00 15.08
N LYS A 170 11.26 9.79 15.46
CA LYS A 170 11.58 9.47 16.84
C LYS A 170 12.72 10.33 17.39
N LYS A 171 13.66 10.75 16.54
CA LYS A 171 14.70 11.73 16.90
C LYS A 171 14.14 13.14 17.05
N ARG A 172 13.22 13.60 16.17
CA ARG A 172 12.59 14.93 16.30
C ARG A 172 11.71 15.07 17.54
N GLN A 173 10.97 14.03 17.94
CA GLN A 173 10.16 14.08 19.17
C GLN A 173 11.00 14.34 20.43
N LYS A 174 12.23 13.79 20.50
CA LYS A 174 13.15 14.04 21.62
C LYS A 174 13.71 15.46 21.68
N THR A 175 13.66 16.22 20.58
CA THR A 175 14.23 17.58 20.53
C THR A 175 13.24 18.65 21.00
N PHE A 176 11.94 18.34 21.08
CA PHE A 176 10.91 19.26 21.60
C PHE A 176 10.61 19.06 23.11
N GLU A 177 11.23 18.08 23.76
CA GLU A 177 11.16 17.83 25.21
C GLU A 177 12.42 18.31 25.97
N VAL A 178 13.29 19.11 25.33
CA VAL A 178 14.49 19.72 25.93
C VAL A 178 14.41 21.24 25.77
#